data_AF-M3IP34-F1
#
_entry.id   AF-M3IP34-F1
#
_cell.length_a   1.000
_cell.length_b   1.000
_cell.length_c   1.000
_cell.angle_alpha   90.00
_cell.angle_beta   90.00
_cell.angle_gamma   90.00
#
_symmetry.space_group_name_H-M   'P 1'
#
loop_
_entity.id
_entity.type
_entity.pdbx_description
1 polymer ?
#
loop_
_entity_poly.entity_id
_entity_poly.type
_entity_poly.pdbx_seq_one_letter_code
_entity_poly.pdbx_strand_id
1 'polypeptide(L)'
;MVANGHHWDPKYPEYEGKFTGKFLHSHDFKGVTNEWKGKDILVIGAGNSACDVAVESARVANSVKLSMRSPQWFFPKFLFGMPSDVFAAKTPNWIPSIIKQFALSKLIYILQGSYKNYGLPENKI
;
A
#
# COMPACT_ATOMS: atom_id res chain seq x y z
N MET A 1 7.79 32.56 7.37
CA MET A 1 6.98 31.37 7.02
C MET A 1 7.86 30.14 7.19
N VAL A 2 7.31 29.00 7.62
CA VAL A 2 8.05 27.74 7.83
C VAL A 2 7.56 26.70 6.82
N ALA A 3 8.48 26.02 6.13
CA ALA A 3 8.21 25.07 5.04
C ALA A 3 9.14 23.84 5.09
N ASN A 4 9.30 23.24 6.27
CA ASN A 4 10.23 22.13 6.56
C ASN A 4 9.69 20.73 6.18
N GLY A 5 8.41 20.59 5.84
CA GLY A 5 7.78 19.30 5.57
C GLY A 5 7.57 18.43 6.83
N HIS A 6 6.85 17.32 6.67
CA HIS A 6 6.37 16.48 7.78
C HIS A 6 6.66 14.97 7.62
N HIS A 7 7.55 14.59 6.70
CA HIS A 7 7.90 13.19 6.39
C HIS A 7 9.37 12.84 6.67
N TRP A 8 10.08 13.70 7.42
CA TRP A 8 11.50 13.52 7.71
C TRP A 8 11.75 12.70 8.98
N ASP A 9 10.85 12.75 9.97
CA ASP A 9 10.98 12.04 11.24
C ASP A 9 10.23 10.69 11.20
N PRO A 10 10.93 9.53 11.24
CA PRO A 10 10.30 8.22 11.15
C PRO A 10 9.54 7.84 12.43
N LYS A 11 8.30 7.39 12.27
CA LYS A 11 7.49 6.89 13.39
C LYS A 11 7.60 5.39 13.51
N TYR A 12 8.29 4.93 14.56
CA TYR A 12 8.42 3.53 14.88
C TYR A 12 7.23 3.03 15.73
N PRO A 13 6.65 1.86 15.42
CA PRO A 13 5.70 1.19 16.30
C PRO A 13 6.43 0.47 17.45
N GLU A 14 5.77 0.39 18.59
CA GLU A 14 6.20 -0.45 19.71
C GLU A 14 5.46 -1.79 19.64
N TYR A 15 6.21 -2.89 19.73
CA TYR A 15 5.68 -4.25 19.75
C TYR A 15 6.21 -5.00 20.96
N GLU A 16 5.36 -5.81 21.57
CA GLU A 16 5.77 -6.70 22.65
C GLU A 16 6.72 -7.81 22.14
N GLY A 17 7.68 -8.17 22.98
CA GLY A 17 8.66 -9.22 22.69
C GLY A 17 9.98 -8.70 22.14
N LYS A 18 10.85 -9.63 21.71
CA LYS A 18 12.19 -9.33 21.19
C LYS A 18 12.34 -9.89 19.79
N PHE A 19 12.47 -9.01 18.80
CA PHE A 19 12.84 -9.40 17.45
C PHE A 19 14.37 -9.46 17.32
N THR A 20 14.87 -10.57 16.80
CA THR A 20 16.32 -10.80 16.60
C THR A 20 16.77 -10.55 15.17
N GLY A 21 15.84 -10.33 14.24
CA GLY A 21 16.15 -9.99 12.85
C GLY A 21 16.46 -8.51 12.64
N LYS A 22 16.68 -8.14 11.39
CA LYS A 22 16.91 -6.74 11.00
C LYS A 22 15.59 -5.99 10.94
N PHE A 23 15.46 -4.96 11.76
CA PHE A 23 14.31 -4.05 11.76
C PHE A 23 14.69 -2.74 11.05
N LEU A 24 13.86 -2.30 10.11
CA LEU A 24 14.15 -1.16 9.24
C LEU A 24 12.87 -0.37 8.96
N HIS A 25 12.91 0.95 9.10
CA HIS A 25 11.81 1.82 8.68
C HIS A 25 11.92 2.16 7.19
N SER A 26 10.77 2.42 6.55
CA SER A 26 10.71 2.77 5.12
C SER A 26 11.53 4.03 4.75
N HIS A 27 11.74 4.93 5.71
CA HIS A 27 12.61 6.11 5.56
C HIS A 27 14.06 5.73 5.18
N ASP A 28 14.56 4.64 5.75
CA ASP A 28 15.91 4.13 5.55
C ASP A 28 16.03 3.14 4.38
N PHE A 29 14.90 2.73 3.80
CA PHE A 29 14.87 1.86 2.63
C PHE A 29 15.33 2.64 1.39
N LYS A 30 16.48 2.25 0.82
CA LYS A 30 17.03 2.84 -0.42
C LYS A 30 16.96 1.89 -1.62
N GLY A 31 16.30 0.74 -1.45
CA GLY A 31 16.21 -0.31 -2.45
C GLY A 31 16.66 -1.66 -1.91
N VAL A 32 16.34 -2.72 -2.66
CA VAL A 32 16.77 -4.08 -2.35
C VAL A 32 18.26 -4.26 -2.62
N THR A 33 18.96 -4.91 -1.68
CA THR A 33 20.38 -5.27 -1.83
C THR A 33 20.55 -6.78 -1.72
N ASN A 34 21.75 -7.29 -1.99
CA ASN A 34 22.05 -8.72 -1.89
C ASN A 34 21.77 -9.33 -0.50
N GLU A 35 21.76 -8.51 0.56
CA GLU A 35 21.40 -8.94 1.93
C GLU A 35 19.96 -9.44 2.06
N TRP A 36 19.08 -9.01 1.16
CA TRP A 36 17.65 -9.33 1.15
C TRP A 36 17.36 -10.66 0.45
N LYS A 37 18.33 -11.16 -0.33
CA LYS A 37 18.15 -12.39 -1.11
C LYS A 37 17.95 -13.58 -0.19
N GLY A 38 16.90 -14.36 -0.44
CA GLY A 38 16.58 -15.56 0.35
C GLY A 38 16.09 -15.26 1.77
N LYS A 39 15.76 -14.01 2.11
CA LYS A 39 15.19 -13.65 3.41
C LYS A 39 13.67 -13.75 3.39
N ASP A 40 13.09 -14.05 4.55
CA ASP A 40 11.66 -13.87 4.79
C ASP A 40 11.42 -12.49 5.38
N ILE A 41 10.57 -11.70 4.72
CA ILE A 41 10.37 -10.29 5.04
C ILE A 41 8.92 -10.06 5.46
N LEU A 42 8.77 -9.35 6.57
CA LEU A 42 7.49 -8.82 7.02
C LEU A 42 7.49 -7.30 6.80
N VAL A 43 6.57 -6.83 5.96
CA VAL A 43 6.31 -5.40 5.79
C VAL A 43 5.14 -5.01 6.66
N ILE A 44 5.33 -3.98 7.49
CA ILE A 44 4.35 -3.49 8.43
C ILE A 44 3.70 -2.22 7.88
N GLY A 45 2.38 -2.25 7.75
CA GLY A 45 1.58 -1.17 7.18
C GLY A 45 1.16 -1.45 5.73
N ALA A 46 0.19 -0.67 5.24
CA ALA A 46 -0.35 -0.76 3.89
C ALA A 46 -0.46 0.62 3.21
N GLY A 47 0.39 1.57 3.61
CA GLY A 47 0.55 2.84 2.90
C GLY A 47 1.42 2.68 1.65
N ASN A 48 1.50 3.72 0.83
CA ASN A 48 2.24 3.68 -0.44
C ASN A 48 3.69 3.20 -0.27
N SER A 49 4.44 3.71 0.72
CA SER A 49 5.81 3.25 0.99
C SER A 49 5.89 1.76 1.34
N ALA A 50 4.91 1.23 2.09
CA ALA A 50 4.88 -0.18 2.43
C ALA A 50 4.62 -1.05 1.20
N CYS A 51 3.72 -0.63 0.31
CA CYS A 51 3.44 -1.31 -0.94
C CYS A 51 4.68 -1.35 -1.85
N ASP A 52 5.37 -0.22 -2.00
CA ASP A 52 6.58 -0.14 -2.82
C ASP A 52 7.70 -1.02 -2.25
N VAL A 53 7.93 -0.97 -0.92
CA VAL A 53 8.91 -1.85 -0.25
C VAL A 53 8.55 -3.32 -0.45
N ALA A 54 7.27 -3.68 -0.32
CA ALA A 54 6.82 -5.07 -0.48
C ALA A 54 7.05 -5.59 -1.91
N VAL A 55 6.66 -4.80 -2.92
CA VAL A 55 6.83 -5.16 -4.33
C VAL A 55 8.31 -5.23 -4.73
N GLU A 56 9.13 -4.28 -4.29
CA GLU A 56 10.57 -4.31 -4.56
C GLU A 56 11.24 -5.50 -3.87
N SER A 57 10.91 -5.75 -2.60
CA SER A 57 11.43 -6.89 -1.82
C SER A 57 11.06 -8.25 -2.43
N ALA A 58 9.84 -8.38 -2.96
CA ALA A 58 9.34 -9.61 -3.55
C ALA A 58 10.14 -10.07 -4.78
N ARG A 59 10.95 -9.20 -5.39
CA ARG A 59 11.82 -9.54 -6.52
C ARG A 59 13.01 -10.40 -6.13
N VAL A 60 13.47 -10.35 -4.87
CA VAL A 60 14.71 -11.01 -4.42
C VAL A 60 14.56 -11.88 -3.17
N ALA A 61 13.57 -11.58 -2.34
CA ALA A 61 13.33 -12.27 -1.08
C ALA A 61 12.80 -13.70 -1.29
N ASN A 62 12.94 -14.55 -0.28
CA ASN A 62 12.32 -15.88 -0.27
C ASN A 62 10.79 -15.77 -0.11
N SER A 63 10.35 -14.94 0.82
CA SER A 63 8.94 -14.62 1.00
C SER A 63 8.75 -13.19 1.49
N VAL A 64 7.62 -12.59 1.12
CA VAL A 64 7.21 -11.26 1.59
C VAL A 64 5.76 -11.34 2.08
N LYS A 65 5.55 -10.89 3.32
CA LYS A 65 4.22 -10.82 3.94
C LYS A 65 3.90 -9.37 4.28
N LEU A 66 2.65 -8.96 4.05
CA LEU A 66 2.16 -7.63 4.37
C LEU A 66 1.26 -7.71 5.60
N SER A 67 1.60 -6.98 6.66
CA SER A 67 0.78 -6.85 7.87
C SER A 67 0.05 -5.52 7.85
N MET A 68 -1.28 -5.56 7.90
CA MET A 68 -2.11 -4.36 7.90
C MET A 68 -3.14 -4.39 9.02
N ARG A 69 -3.29 -3.26 9.73
CA ARG A 69 -4.25 -3.11 10.83
C ARG A 69 -5.67 -2.83 10.33
N SER A 70 -5.79 -2.12 9.22
CA SER A 70 -7.08 -1.64 8.71
C SER A 70 -7.14 -1.92 7.20
N PRO A 71 -8.32 -2.31 6.67
CA PRO A 71 -8.52 -2.46 5.23
C PRO A 71 -8.08 -1.20 4.47
N GLN A 72 -7.37 -1.40 3.35
CA GLN A 72 -6.95 -0.32 2.46
C GLN A 72 -7.40 -0.59 1.05
N TRP A 73 -7.85 0.44 0.34
CA TRP A 73 -8.15 0.33 -1.08
C TRP A 73 -6.85 0.45 -1.88
N PHE A 74 -6.48 -0.60 -2.59
CA PHE A 74 -5.38 -0.54 -3.55
C PHE A 74 -5.93 0.01 -4.86
N PHE A 75 -5.59 1.25 -5.18
CA PHE A 75 -6.03 1.89 -6.41
C PHE A 75 -5.03 1.64 -7.56
N PRO A 76 -5.50 1.25 -8.75
CA PRO A 76 -4.63 1.21 -9.92
C PRO A 76 -4.15 2.62 -10.27
N LYS A 77 -2.88 2.75 -10.67
CA LYS A 77 -2.30 4.03 -11.11
C LYS A 77 -2.96 4.56 -12.39
N PHE A 78 -3.41 3.65 -13.25
CA PHE A 78 -4.05 3.98 -14.51
C PHE A 78 -5.42 3.31 -14.61
N LEU A 79 -6.40 4.05 -15.11
CA LEU A 79 -7.74 3.58 -15.45
C LEU A 79 -8.01 4.01 -16.90
N PHE A 80 -8.36 3.05 -17.77
CA PHE A 80 -8.65 3.30 -19.19
C PHE A 80 -7.56 4.09 -19.93
N GLY A 81 -6.29 3.80 -19.63
CA GLY A 81 -5.13 4.48 -20.24
C GLY A 81 -4.86 5.89 -19.72
N MET A 82 -5.64 6.38 -18.75
CA MET A 82 -5.44 7.68 -18.10
C MET A 82 -4.96 7.50 -16.66
N PRO A 83 -4.18 8.45 -16.10
CA PRO A 83 -3.92 8.50 -14.66
C PRO A 83 -5.22 8.53 -13.86
N SER A 84 -5.27 7.78 -12.76
CA SER A 84 -6.51 7.60 -11.97
C SER A 84 -7.01 8.89 -11.31
N ASP A 85 -6.11 9.81 -10.98
CA ASP A 85 -6.42 11.17 -10.50
C ASP A 85 -7.06 12.03 -11.60
N VAL A 86 -6.56 11.96 -12.84
CA VAL A 86 -7.14 12.64 -14.00
C VAL A 86 -8.52 12.06 -14.32
N PHE A 87 -8.67 10.74 -14.24
CA PHE A 87 -9.97 10.09 -14.41
C PHE A 87 -10.97 10.55 -13.35
N ALA A 88 -10.56 10.62 -12.08
CA ALA A 88 -11.38 11.14 -10.99
C ALA A 88 -11.76 12.61 -11.21
N ALA A 89 -10.82 13.45 -11.66
CA ALA A 89 -11.05 14.87 -11.94
C ALA A 89 -11.98 15.11 -13.13
N LYS A 90 -11.94 14.25 -14.15
CA LYS A 90 -12.85 14.29 -15.30
C LYS A 90 -14.25 13.74 -14.98
N THR A 91 -14.42 13.08 -13.84
CA THR A 91 -15.72 12.51 -13.46
C THR A 91 -16.70 13.64 -13.13
N PRO A 92 -17.86 13.72 -13.81
CA PRO A 92 -18.76 14.86 -13.65
C PRO A 92 -19.21 15.11 -12.20
N ASN A 93 -19.21 16.37 -11.76
CA ASN A 93 -19.53 16.75 -10.38
C ASN A 93 -21.02 16.59 -10.01
N TRP A 94 -21.91 16.49 -11.00
CA TRP A 94 -23.35 16.30 -10.77
C TRP A 94 -23.72 14.89 -10.29
N ILE A 95 -22.81 13.91 -10.41
CA ILE A 95 -23.06 12.54 -9.96
C ILE A 95 -22.91 12.50 -8.42
N PRO A 96 -23.91 12.02 -7.66
CA PRO A 96 -23.82 11.84 -6.21
C PRO A 96 -22.61 10.99 -5.78
N SER A 97 -22.00 11.36 -4.66
CA SER A 97 -20.81 10.67 -4.11
C SER A 97 -21.04 9.18 -3.87
N ILE A 98 -22.23 8.80 -3.42
CA ILE A 98 -22.61 7.40 -3.18
C ILE A 98 -22.53 6.57 -4.46
N ILE A 99 -23.03 7.11 -5.57
CA ILE A 99 -23.00 6.42 -6.88
C ILE A 99 -21.56 6.30 -7.39
N LYS A 100 -20.78 7.38 -7.27
CA LYS A 100 -19.34 7.36 -7.62
C LYS A 100 -18.59 6.31 -6.82
N GLN A 101 -18.79 6.29 -5.50
CA GLN A 101 -18.12 5.36 -4.59
C GLN A 101 -18.52 3.92 -4.89
N PHE A 102 -19.81 3.64 -5.07
CA PHE A 102 -20.28 2.30 -5.45
C PHE A 102 -19.67 1.83 -6.78
N ALA A 103 -19.73 2.67 -7.83
CA ALA A 103 -19.17 2.35 -9.14
C ALA A 103 -17.66 2.10 -9.08
N LEU A 104 -16.92 2.96 -8.36
CA LEU A 104 -15.48 2.85 -8.20
C LEU A 104 -15.08 1.61 -7.40
N SER A 105 -15.78 1.31 -6.31
CA SER A 105 -15.57 0.08 -5.53
C SER A 105 -15.84 -1.17 -6.36
N LYS A 106 -16.89 -1.18 -7.19
CA LYS A 106 -17.16 -2.29 -8.12
C LYS A 106 -16.09 -2.40 -9.21
N LEU A 107 -15.62 -1.30 -9.75
CA LEU A 107 -14.53 -1.29 -10.73
C LEU A 107 -13.25 -1.89 -10.14
N ILE A 108 -12.87 -1.47 -8.94
CA ILE A 108 -11.69 -2.04 -8.24
C ILE A 108 -11.89 -3.54 -7.99
N TYR A 109 -13.07 -3.95 -7.54
CA TYR A 109 -13.39 -5.36 -7.34
C TYR A 109 -13.30 -6.17 -8.63
N ILE A 110 -13.72 -5.63 -9.77
CA ILE A 110 -13.60 -6.32 -11.07
C ILE A 110 -12.13 -6.42 -11.50
N LEU A 111 -11.33 -5.38 -11.26
CA LEU A 111 -9.92 -5.34 -11.68
C LEU A 111 -9.01 -6.19 -10.80
N GLN A 112 -9.24 -6.23 -9.48
CA GLN A 112 -8.38 -6.93 -8.51
C GLN A 112 -9.00 -8.20 -7.95
N GLY A 113 -10.32 -8.38 -8.05
CA GLY A 113 -11.03 -9.47 -7.39
C GLY A 113 -11.24 -9.23 -5.89
N SER A 114 -11.65 -10.30 -5.19
CA SER A 114 -11.87 -10.26 -3.75
C SER A 114 -10.55 -10.27 -2.98
N TYR A 115 -10.47 -9.39 -1.99
CA TYR A 115 -9.30 -9.26 -1.10
C TYR A 115 -9.10 -10.52 -0.23
N LYS A 116 -10.19 -11.26 0.02
CA LYS A 116 -10.15 -12.55 0.71
C LYS A 116 -9.28 -13.58 -0.01
N ASN A 117 -9.20 -13.52 -1.34
CA ASN A 117 -8.35 -14.41 -2.14
C ASN A 117 -6.86 -14.19 -1.87
N TYR A 118 -6.50 -13.02 -1.32
CA TYR A 118 -5.14 -12.64 -0.95
C TYR A 118 -4.90 -12.69 0.56
N GLY A 119 -5.88 -13.15 1.36
CA GLY A 119 -5.82 -13.10 2.83
C GLY A 119 -5.87 -11.68 3.40
N LEU A 120 -6.31 -10.70 2.60
CA LEU A 120 -6.43 -9.30 3.00
C LEU A 120 -7.81 -9.03 3.64
N PRO A 121 -7.89 -8.10 4.61
CA PRO A 121 -9.16 -7.71 5.20
C PRO A 121 -10.04 -7.00 4.16
N GLU A 122 -11.35 -7.26 4.20
CA GLU A 122 -12.30 -6.70 3.23
C GLU A 122 -12.63 -5.23 3.52
N ASN A 123 -12.63 -4.44 2.45
CA ASN A 123 -13.09 -3.06 2.52
C ASN A 123 -14.63 -3.01 2.58
N LYS A 124 -15.17 -2.25 3.54
CA LYS A 124 -16.61 -1.95 3.60
C LYS A 124 -16.88 -0.64 2.85
N ILE A 125 -17.99 -0.61 2.10
CA ILE A 125 -18.51 0.59 1.42
C ILE A 125 -19.31 1.41 2.43
#